data_AF-A0AAV1SA30-F1
#
_entry.id   AF-A0AAV1SA30-F1
#
_cell.length_a   1.000
_cell.length_b   1.000
_cell.length_c   1.000
_cell.angle_alpha   90.00
_cell.angle_beta   90.00
_cell.angle_gamma   90.00
#
_symmetry.space_group_name_H-M   'P 1'
#
loop_
_entity.id
_entity.type
_entity.pdbx_description
1 polymer ?
#
loop_
_entity_poly.entity_id
_entity_poly.type
_entity_poly.pdbx_seq_one_letter_code
_entity_poly.pdbx_strand_id
1 'polypeptide(L)'
;MSKFFKKSFYYLKPDILLVMGDVSARGSTLTRGKWVSVLHQFHRVLGPFIELPFHVVLGDRDVGGCSGLDANSVYWIARSFPGLDSSGCGAFDIDNVSFVSLNAVALLCGNNKLRFSVEKAVEMERIGSWMETEKEMDDYGEFTKMSDAFGRRENAVSSGLGPVLLLHFPLHRAANGGCKERNIVRKAHVPLGQGLNALESSRGFTGAGSYDLLHTIPPNATEYIFQALKPRIVFSAHTHEFCDHTHSDGTREITVPAMTWKARDDPGFVFATFRSGGNAVSVSYCSLARESHVLIAYTLILLLLLVSCLWLVHTTGSGYHGALFNMVLCQLFTLSLHALESNQHLSTSELCSGIDSLKPGNFVDVGDE
;
A
#
# COMPACT_ATOMS: atom_id res chain seq x y z
N MET A 1 -1.73 4.77 15.00
CA MET A 1 -2.34 5.07 13.68
C MET A 1 -2.77 6.52 13.66
N SER A 2 -2.74 7.19 12.50
CA SER A 2 -3.10 8.60 12.40
C SER A 2 -4.61 8.80 12.62
N LYS A 3 -5.01 9.90 13.30
CA LYS A 3 -6.42 10.32 13.42
C LYS A 3 -7.06 10.46 12.04
N PHE A 4 -6.29 10.93 11.06
CA PHE A 4 -6.68 11.02 9.66
C PHE A 4 -7.11 9.68 9.07
N PHE A 5 -6.27 8.63 9.17
CA PHE A 5 -6.64 7.31 8.62
C PHE A 5 -7.94 6.79 9.24
N LYS A 6 -8.12 6.95 10.55
CA LYS A 6 -9.36 6.56 11.24
C LYS A 6 -10.58 7.32 10.70
N LYS A 7 -10.46 8.62 10.45
CA LYS A 7 -11.54 9.44 9.87
C LYS A 7 -11.83 9.05 8.41
N SER A 8 -10.79 8.87 7.61
CA SER A 8 -10.90 8.40 6.22
C SER A 8 -11.60 7.05 6.14
N PHE A 9 -11.27 6.13 7.04
CA PHE A 9 -11.92 4.82 7.13
C PHE A 9 -13.42 4.92 7.40
N TYR A 10 -13.85 5.71 8.40
CA TYR A 10 -15.29 5.89 8.68
C TYR A 10 -16.04 6.60 7.56
N TYR A 11 -15.35 7.50 6.84
CA TYR A 11 -15.95 8.24 5.73
C TYR A 11 -16.09 7.38 4.48
N LEU A 12 -15.01 6.68 4.10
CA LEU A 12 -14.94 5.88 2.88
C LEU A 12 -15.69 4.56 3.02
N LYS A 13 -15.88 4.05 4.25
CA LYS A 13 -16.56 2.78 4.56
C LYS A 13 -16.09 1.63 3.66
N PRO A 14 -14.80 1.26 3.72
CA PRO A 14 -14.28 0.17 2.89
C PRO A 14 -14.96 -1.17 3.27
N ASP A 15 -14.99 -2.11 2.32
CA ASP A 15 -15.52 -3.46 2.54
C ASP A 15 -14.46 -4.39 3.15
N ILE A 16 -13.17 -4.14 2.85
CA ILE A 16 -12.04 -4.92 3.34
C ILE A 16 -10.81 -4.03 3.59
N LEU A 17 -10.01 -4.36 4.60
CA LEU A 17 -8.69 -3.76 4.85
C LEU A 17 -7.56 -4.69 4.39
N LEU A 18 -6.73 -4.21 3.45
CA LEU A 18 -5.53 -4.93 3.00
C LEU A 18 -4.27 -4.38 3.66
N VAL A 19 -3.46 -5.26 4.24
CA VAL A 19 -2.17 -4.92 4.85
C VAL A 19 -1.05 -5.58 4.05
N MET A 20 -0.24 -4.77 3.37
CA MET A 20 0.77 -5.23 2.42
C MET A 20 2.10 -5.63 3.09
N GLY A 21 2.04 -6.41 4.16
CA GLY A 21 3.20 -6.97 4.86
C GLY A 21 4.03 -6.01 5.69
N ASP A 22 5.18 -6.52 6.14
CA ASP A 22 6.10 -5.87 7.06
C ASP A 22 5.40 -5.35 8.33
N VAL A 23 4.55 -6.21 8.90
CA VAL A 23 3.86 -5.95 10.16
C VAL A 23 4.86 -5.70 11.29
N SER A 24 6.01 -6.40 11.25
CA SER A 24 7.12 -6.20 12.18
C SER A 24 8.42 -5.94 11.45
N ALA A 25 9.12 -4.86 11.83
CA ALA A 25 10.44 -4.52 11.29
C ALA A 25 11.53 -5.59 11.48
N ARG A 26 11.31 -6.55 12.39
CA ARG A 26 12.25 -7.62 12.76
C ARG A 26 11.56 -8.97 12.99
N GLY A 27 10.35 -9.16 12.45
CA GLY A 27 9.50 -10.33 12.68
C GLY A 27 10.22 -11.67 12.56
N SER A 28 11.02 -11.82 11.51
CA SER A 28 11.75 -13.04 11.17
C SER A 28 12.80 -13.45 12.22
N THR A 29 13.25 -12.50 13.03
CA THR A 29 14.24 -12.74 14.10
C THR A 29 13.59 -12.95 15.47
N LEU A 30 12.26 -12.88 15.57
CA LEU A 30 11.55 -13.00 16.82
C LEU A 30 11.25 -14.46 17.17
N THR A 31 11.26 -14.74 18.48
CA THR A 31 10.71 -15.99 18.98
C THR A 31 9.18 -15.96 18.93
N ARG A 32 8.55 -17.14 18.89
CA ARG A 32 7.09 -17.28 18.87
C ARG A 32 6.38 -16.46 19.97
N GLY A 33 6.93 -16.42 21.18
CA GLY A 33 6.37 -15.62 22.28
C GLY A 33 6.42 -14.11 22.02
N LYS A 34 7.52 -13.61 21.42
CA LYS A 34 7.65 -12.19 21.07
C LYS A 34 6.77 -11.80 19.88
N TRP A 35 6.50 -12.74 18.97
CA TRP A 35 5.56 -12.52 17.88
C TRP A 35 4.13 -12.28 18.38
N VAL A 36 3.70 -12.99 19.43
CA VAL A 36 2.39 -12.73 20.06
C VAL A 36 2.28 -11.29 20.54
N SER A 37 3.36 -10.70 21.07
CA SER A 37 3.38 -9.27 21.42
C SER A 37 3.24 -8.35 20.20
N VAL A 38 3.84 -8.71 19.06
CA VAL A 38 3.64 -8.00 17.78
C VAL A 38 2.18 -8.06 17.36
N LEU A 39 1.56 -9.24 17.40
CA LEU A 39 0.15 -9.41 17.05
C LEU A 39 -0.76 -8.60 17.98
N HIS A 40 -0.51 -8.61 19.29
CA HIS A 40 -1.28 -7.77 20.22
C HIS A 40 -1.15 -6.29 19.90
N GLN A 41 0.04 -5.82 19.54
CA GLN A 41 0.22 -4.43 19.12
C GLN A 41 -0.50 -4.15 17.80
N PHE A 42 -0.41 -5.07 16.84
CA PHE A 42 -1.08 -5.00 15.55
C PHE A 42 -2.60 -4.92 15.72
N HIS A 43 -3.20 -5.82 16.49
CA HIS A 43 -4.63 -5.79 16.83
C HIS A 43 -5.02 -4.56 17.64
N ARG A 44 -4.15 -4.01 18.49
CA ARG A 44 -4.45 -2.75 19.18
C ARG A 44 -4.50 -1.57 18.22
N VAL A 45 -3.63 -1.55 17.21
CA VAL A 45 -3.62 -0.52 16.17
C VAL A 45 -4.83 -0.68 15.25
N LEU A 46 -5.14 -1.92 14.86
CA LEU A 46 -6.30 -2.24 14.04
C LEU A 46 -7.63 -2.25 14.80
N GLY A 47 -7.61 -2.26 16.13
CA GLY A 47 -8.78 -2.35 17.02
C GLY A 47 -10.00 -1.56 16.58
N PRO A 48 -9.86 -0.27 16.23
CA PRO A 48 -10.97 0.56 15.74
C PRO A 48 -11.62 0.11 14.41
N PHE A 49 -11.02 -0.86 13.73
CA PHE A 49 -11.34 -1.34 12.38
C PHE A 49 -11.62 -2.85 12.34
N ILE A 50 -11.57 -3.56 13.49
CA ILE A 50 -11.71 -5.03 13.58
C ILE A 50 -13.11 -5.52 13.14
N GLU A 51 -14.10 -4.63 13.06
CA GLU A 51 -15.42 -4.97 12.54
C GLU A 51 -15.40 -5.27 11.03
N LEU A 52 -14.35 -4.86 10.30
CA LEU A 52 -14.16 -5.24 8.90
C LEU A 52 -13.26 -6.46 8.75
N PRO A 53 -13.49 -7.29 7.72
CA PRO A 53 -12.51 -8.29 7.31
C PRO A 53 -11.21 -7.58 6.92
N PHE A 54 -10.08 -8.23 7.22
CA PHE A 54 -8.77 -7.77 6.79
C PHE A 54 -7.95 -8.95 6.27
N HIS A 55 -7.06 -8.66 5.33
CA HIS A 55 -6.11 -9.63 4.79
C HIS A 55 -4.69 -9.09 4.90
N VAL A 56 -3.74 -9.96 5.22
CA VAL A 56 -2.32 -9.59 5.40
C VAL A 56 -1.47 -10.38 4.42
N VAL A 57 -0.70 -9.68 3.59
CA VAL A 57 0.37 -10.28 2.77
C VAL A 57 1.64 -10.38 3.61
N LEU A 58 2.44 -11.44 3.47
CA LEU A 58 3.68 -11.57 4.24
C LEU A 58 4.84 -10.79 3.59
N GLY A 59 5.51 -9.96 4.38
CA GLY A 59 6.72 -9.23 3.97
C GLY A 59 8.01 -9.91 4.41
N ASP A 60 9.15 -9.46 3.88
CA ASP A 60 10.45 -10.07 4.19
C ASP A 60 10.92 -9.75 5.61
N ARG A 61 10.41 -8.67 6.23
CA ARG A 61 10.68 -8.39 7.65
C ARG A 61 9.91 -9.34 8.56
N ASP A 62 8.77 -9.84 8.10
CA ASP A 62 7.96 -10.80 8.83
C ASP A 62 8.58 -12.19 8.76
N VAL A 63 8.85 -12.71 7.55
CA VAL A 63 9.27 -14.12 7.35
C VAL A 63 10.76 -14.32 7.09
N GLY A 64 11.50 -13.26 6.80
CA GLY A 64 12.95 -13.28 6.56
C GLY A 64 13.29 -13.22 5.07
N GLY A 65 14.44 -12.64 4.73
CA GLY A 65 14.98 -12.70 3.37
C GLY A 65 15.47 -14.10 3.00
N CYS A 66 16.12 -14.24 1.83
CA CYS A 66 16.45 -15.56 1.28
C CYS A 66 17.32 -16.47 2.15
N SER A 67 18.20 -15.91 2.98
CA SER A 67 19.01 -16.69 3.93
C SER A 67 18.25 -17.15 5.17
N GLY A 68 17.14 -16.49 5.50
CA GLY A 68 16.31 -16.77 6.68
C GLY A 68 14.95 -17.39 6.35
N LEU A 69 14.66 -17.61 5.08
CA LEU A 69 13.37 -18.15 4.63
C LEU A 69 13.26 -19.63 4.98
N ASP A 70 12.40 -19.95 5.92
CA ASP A 70 12.12 -21.32 6.37
C ASP A 70 10.61 -21.62 6.34
N ALA A 71 10.25 -22.82 5.88
CA ALA A 71 8.86 -23.21 5.68
C ALA A 71 8.07 -23.31 7.00
N ASN A 72 8.70 -23.84 8.06
CA ASN A 72 8.05 -23.87 9.38
C ASN A 72 7.83 -22.45 9.88
N SER A 73 8.81 -21.58 9.64
CA SER A 73 8.79 -20.18 10.03
C SER A 73 7.65 -19.41 9.37
N VAL A 74 7.52 -19.54 8.06
CA VAL A 74 6.41 -19.01 7.27
C VAL A 74 5.08 -19.57 7.75
N TYR A 75 4.95 -20.88 7.91
CA TYR A 75 3.70 -21.51 8.35
C TYR A 75 3.19 -20.96 9.68
N TRP A 76 4.06 -20.83 10.70
CA TRP A 76 3.60 -20.41 12.02
C TRP A 76 3.26 -18.92 12.09
N ILE A 77 3.87 -18.09 11.23
CA ILE A 77 3.52 -16.68 11.04
C ILE A 77 2.20 -16.58 10.27
N ALA A 78 2.09 -17.28 9.14
CA ALA A 78 0.93 -17.27 8.26
C ALA A 78 -0.37 -17.61 9.00
N ARG A 79 -0.36 -18.66 9.84
CA ARG A 79 -1.54 -19.06 10.65
C ARG A 79 -2.02 -18.01 11.67
N SER A 80 -1.23 -16.95 11.90
CA SER A 80 -1.62 -15.86 12.79
C SER A 80 -2.52 -14.84 12.08
N PHE A 81 -2.59 -14.91 10.75
CA PHE A 81 -3.44 -14.07 9.92
C PHE A 81 -4.53 -14.93 9.26
N PRO A 82 -5.77 -14.42 9.16
CA PRO A 82 -6.86 -15.14 8.52
C PRO A 82 -6.59 -15.29 7.01
N GLY A 83 -7.04 -16.39 6.42
CA GLY A 83 -7.02 -16.60 4.97
C GLY A 83 -5.66 -16.99 4.35
N LEU A 84 -4.60 -17.16 5.15
CA LEU A 84 -3.31 -17.64 4.66
C LEU A 84 -3.12 -19.16 4.81
N ASP A 85 -2.56 -19.78 3.78
CA ASP A 85 -2.13 -21.16 3.76
C ASP A 85 -0.75 -21.35 4.41
N SER A 86 -0.24 -22.59 4.41
CA SER A 86 1.05 -22.92 5.01
C SER A 86 2.26 -22.29 4.33
N SER A 87 2.11 -21.86 3.08
CA SER A 87 3.13 -21.11 2.34
C SER A 87 3.00 -19.60 2.49
N GLY A 88 1.98 -19.10 3.19
CA GLY A 88 1.71 -17.68 3.27
C GLY A 88 1.08 -17.11 2.00
N CYS A 89 0.44 -17.94 1.18
CA CYS A 89 -0.44 -17.51 0.09
C CYS A 89 -1.88 -17.53 0.58
N GLY A 90 -2.78 -16.82 -0.10
CA GLY A 90 -4.20 -16.81 0.25
C GLY A 90 -5.04 -16.36 -0.94
N ALA A 91 -6.23 -16.93 -1.07
CA ALA A 91 -7.20 -16.57 -2.09
C ALA A 91 -8.58 -16.39 -1.44
N PHE A 92 -9.31 -15.36 -1.85
CA PHE A 92 -10.60 -15.01 -1.30
C PHE A 92 -11.37 -14.07 -2.23
N ASP A 93 -12.70 -14.04 -2.08
CA ASP A 93 -13.57 -13.19 -2.87
C ASP A 93 -14.33 -12.20 -1.97
N ILE A 94 -14.46 -10.96 -2.43
CA ILE A 94 -15.28 -9.92 -1.82
C ILE A 94 -16.15 -9.31 -2.92
N ASP A 95 -17.47 -9.35 -2.77
CA ASP A 95 -18.44 -8.75 -3.70
C ASP A 95 -18.15 -9.04 -5.18
N ASN A 96 -17.91 -10.31 -5.51
CA ASN A 96 -17.59 -10.80 -6.86
C ASN A 96 -16.26 -10.27 -7.43
N VAL A 97 -15.34 -9.85 -6.56
CA VAL A 97 -13.95 -9.55 -6.88
C VAL A 97 -13.07 -10.59 -6.23
N SER A 98 -12.36 -11.36 -7.05
CA SER A 98 -11.40 -12.35 -6.59
C SER A 98 -10.05 -11.72 -6.30
N PHE A 99 -9.46 -12.09 -5.17
CA PHE A 99 -8.16 -11.65 -4.71
C PHE A 99 -7.24 -12.85 -4.52
N VAL A 100 -6.00 -12.72 -5.00
CA VAL A 100 -4.94 -13.70 -4.81
C VAL A 100 -3.75 -13.01 -4.19
N SER A 101 -3.28 -13.54 -3.08
CA SER A 101 -2.09 -13.09 -2.37
C SER A 101 -1.02 -14.18 -2.43
N LEU A 102 0.19 -13.79 -2.83
CA LEU A 102 1.30 -14.73 -2.98
C LEU A 102 2.45 -14.38 -2.04
N ASN A 103 3.15 -15.40 -1.56
CA ASN A 103 4.40 -15.22 -0.83
C ASN A 103 5.52 -14.78 -1.77
N ALA A 104 5.63 -13.46 -1.93
CA ALA A 104 6.59 -12.80 -2.79
C ALA A 104 8.06 -13.10 -2.42
N VAL A 105 8.37 -13.31 -1.13
CA VAL A 105 9.71 -13.68 -0.68
C VAL A 105 10.12 -15.04 -1.25
N ALA A 106 9.21 -16.02 -1.24
CA ALA A 106 9.47 -17.34 -1.80
C ALA A 106 9.68 -17.30 -3.32
N LEU A 107 9.03 -16.38 -4.04
CA LEU A 107 9.25 -16.17 -5.47
C LEU A 107 10.60 -15.49 -5.77
N LEU A 108 11.01 -14.55 -4.91
CA LEU A 108 12.28 -13.82 -5.01
C LEU A 108 13.49 -14.75 -4.81
N CYS A 109 13.42 -15.65 -3.83
CA CYS A 109 14.57 -16.42 -3.36
C CYS A 109 14.92 -17.66 -4.19
N GLY A 110 14.60 -17.64 -5.49
CA GLY A 110 14.95 -18.70 -6.43
C GLY A 110 14.36 -20.05 -6.03
N ASN A 111 15.17 -21.12 -6.07
CA ASN A 111 14.69 -22.47 -5.79
C ASN A 111 14.60 -22.74 -4.27
N ASN A 112 13.38 -22.88 -3.75
CA ASN A 112 13.11 -23.21 -2.36
C ASN A 112 11.83 -24.05 -2.24
N LYS A 113 11.65 -24.73 -1.10
CA LYS A 113 10.51 -25.63 -0.88
C LYS A 113 9.15 -24.92 -0.94
N LEU A 114 9.11 -23.64 -0.57
CA LEU A 114 7.88 -22.85 -0.56
C LEU A 114 7.48 -22.42 -1.98
N ARG A 115 8.44 -22.20 -2.87
CA ARG A 115 8.20 -21.81 -4.26
C ARG A 115 7.20 -22.74 -4.95
N PHE A 116 7.36 -24.06 -4.79
CA PHE A 116 6.43 -25.02 -5.38
C PHE A 116 5.00 -24.85 -4.85
N SER A 117 4.83 -24.54 -3.57
CA SER A 117 3.51 -24.25 -3.00
C SER A 117 2.93 -22.95 -3.54
N VAL A 118 3.75 -21.92 -3.78
CA VAL A 118 3.31 -20.67 -4.42
C VAL A 118 2.90 -20.90 -5.87
N GLU A 119 3.69 -21.64 -6.65
CA GLU A 119 3.36 -22.00 -8.03
C GLU A 119 2.07 -22.84 -8.08
N LYS A 120 1.91 -23.78 -7.14
CA LYS A 120 0.64 -24.51 -7.00
C LYS A 120 -0.53 -23.57 -6.71
N ALA A 121 -0.39 -22.60 -5.81
CA ALA A 121 -1.45 -21.62 -5.53
C ALA A 121 -1.82 -20.83 -6.79
N VAL A 122 -0.83 -20.40 -7.59
CA VAL A 122 -1.05 -19.74 -8.88
C VAL A 122 -1.84 -20.62 -9.85
N GLU A 123 -1.47 -21.90 -9.99
CA GLU A 123 -2.18 -22.82 -10.91
C GLU A 123 -3.61 -23.13 -10.46
N MET A 124 -3.86 -23.23 -9.15
CA MET A 124 -5.22 -23.48 -8.64
C MET A 124 -6.17 -22.33 -8.99
N GLU A 125 -5.72 -21.09 -8.82
CA GLU A 125 -6.51 -19.89 -9.12
C GLU A 125 -6.67 -19.67 -10.63
N ARG A 126 -5.65 -20.05 -11.41
CA ARG A 126 -5.78 -20.10 -12.87
C ARG A 126 -6.93 -21.03 -13.27
N ILE A 127 -7.01 -22.25 -12.73
CA ILE A 127 -8.07 -23.19 -13.10
C ILE A 127 -9.45 -22.68 -12.68
N GLY A 128 -9.57 -22.11 -11.47
CA GLY A 128 -10.84 -21.53 -10.99
C GLY A 128 -11.40 -20.48 -11.94
N SER A 129 -10.56 -19.54 -12.39
CA SER A 129 -10.96 -18.49 -13.33
C SER A 129 -11.44 -19.02 -14.70
N TRP A 130 -10.83 -20.11 -15.20
CA TRP A 130 -11.25 -20.71 -16.48
C TRP A 130 -12.62 -21.39 -16.36
N MET A 131 -12.88 -22.08 -15.24
CA MET A 131 -14.17 -22.74 -15.00
C MET A 131 -15.32 -21.74 -14.84
N GLU A 132 -15.06 -20.55 -14.30
CA GLU A 132 -16.06 -19.47 -14.22
C GLU A 132 -16.35 -18.86 -15.60
N THR A 133 -15.32 -18.66 -16.42
CA THR A 133 -15.46 -18.13 -17.79
C THR A 133 -16.26 -19.08 -18.68
N GLU A 134 -16.07 -20.40 -18.53
CA GLU A 134 -16.85 -21.40 -19.28
C GLU A 134 -18.34 -21.40 -18.88
N LYS A 135 -18.65 -21.18 -17.60
CA LYS A 135 -20.05 -21.07 -17.13
C LYS A 135 -20.75 -19.81 -17.66
N GLU A 136 -20.05 -18.69 -17.79
CA GLU A 136 -20.61 -17.47 -18.39
C GLU A 136 -20.87 -17.62 -19.89
N MET A 137 -20.09 -18.46 -20.59
CA MET A 137 -20.32 -18.77 -22.01
C MET A 137 -21.49 -19.75 -22.25
N ASP A 138 -21.77 -20.65 -21.31
CA ASP A 138 -22.89 -21.60 -21.43
C ASP A 138 -24.27 -20.98 -21.11
N ASP A 139 -24.33 -19.83 -20.42
CA ASP A 139 -25.58 -19.10 -20.12
C ASP A 139 -26.12 -18.31 -21.33
N TYR A 140 -25.29 -18.04 -22.34
CA TYR A 140 -25.69 -17.48 -23.63
C TYR A 140 -25.84 -18.58 -24.69
N GLY A 141 -26.80 -19.48 -24.47
CA GLY A 141 -27.13 -20.55 -25.41
C GLY A 141 -27.90 -20.07 -26.66
N GLU A 142 -27.33 -20.41 -27.83
CA GLU A 142 -28.02 -20.93 -29.04
C GLU A 142 -28.14 -20.03 -30.31
N PHE A 143 -27.21 -20.23 -31.25
CA PHE A 143 -27.32 -20.36 -32.74
C PHE A 143 -25.91 -20.07 -33.32
N THR A 144 -25.20 -20.86 -34.13
CA THR A 144 -25.54 -21.89 -35.12
C THR A 144 -24.24 -22.65 -35.47
N LYS A 145 -24.34 -23.95 -35.79
CA LYS A 145 -23.25 -24.73 -36.43
C LYS A 145 -22.91 -24.16 -37.82
N MET A 146 -21.63 -23.95 -38.14
CA MET A 146 -21.04 -24.32 -39.44
C MET A 146 -19.50 -24.24 -39.38
N SER A 147 -18.89 -25.11 -40.18
CA SER A 147 -17.50 -25.52 -40.35
C SER A 147 -16.46 -24.45 -40.73
N ASP A 148 -15.21 -24.77 -40.34
CA ASP A 148 -13.96 -24.66 -41.11
C ASP A 148 -13.46 -23.26 -41.56
N ALA A 149 -12.34 -22.80 -40.99
CA ALA A 149 -11.24 -22.17 -41.72
C ALA A 149 -10.13 -21.70 -40.76
N PHE A 150 -8.90 -22.16 -41.06
CA PHE A 150 -7.63 -21.56 -40.65
C PHE A 150 -7.67 -20.02 -40.75
N GLY A 151 -7.50 -19.34 -39.62
CA GLY A 151 -7.44 -17.89 -39.58
C GLY A 151 -6.74 -17.40 -38.32
N ARG A 152 -5.44 -17.12 -38.45
CA ARG A 152 -4.60 -16.37 -37.52
C ARG A 152 -5.38 -15.15 -36.99
N ARG A 153 -5.92 -15.25 -35.78
CA ARG A 153 -6.44 -14.11 -35.03
C ARG A 153 -5.35 -13.72 -34.03
N GLU A 154 -4.75 -12.56 -34.26
CA GLU A 154 -4.01 -11.85 -33.22
C GLU A 154 -4.96 -11.73 -32.02
N ASN A 155 -4.64 -12.45 -30.95
CA ASN A 155 -5.36 -12.33 -29.70
C ASN A 155 -5.10 -10.92 -29.17
N ALA A 156 -6.03 -10.02 -29.40
CA ALA A 156 -6.20 -8.84 -28.58
C ALA A 156 -6.22 -9.34 -27.12
N VAL A 157 -5.13 -9.04 -26.41
CA VAL A 157 -4.85 -9.54 -25.07
C VAL A 157 -6.00 -9.10 -24.16
N SER A 158 -6.82 -10.05 -23.73
CA SER A 158 -7.82 -9.81 -22.68
C SER A 158 -7.10 -9.76 -21.33
N SER A 159 -6.26 -8.74 -21.13
CA SER A 159 -5.79 -8.32 -19.81
C SER A 159 -6.99 -7.69 -19.09
N GLY A 160 -7.32 -8.14 -17.87
CA GLY A 160 -8.34 -7.47 -17.06
C GLY A 160 -9.46 -8.32 -16.46
N LEU A 161 -9.55 -9.62 -16.77
CA LEU A 161 -10.58 -10.50 -16.19
C LEU A 161 -10.09 -11.32 -14.97
N GLY A 162 -8.77 -11.51 -14.83
CA GLY A 162 -8.18 -12.27 -13.74
C GLY A 162 -8.31 -11.58 -12.36
N PRO A 163 -7.84 -12.23 -11.29
CA PRO A 163 -7.97 -11.74 -9.93
C PRO A 163 -7.16 -10.47 -9.68
N VAL A 164 -7.46 -9.80 -8.57
CA VAL A 164 -6.62 -8.76 -7.98
C VAL A 164 -5.43 -9.44 -7.30
N LEU A 165 -4.21 -9.13 -7.76
CA LEU A 165 -3.00 -9.73 -7.22
C LEU A 165 -2.41 -8.88 -6.11
N LEU A 166 -2.11 -9.51 -4.97
CA LEU A 166 -1.51 -8.88 -3.80
C LEU A 166 -0.12 -9.47 -3.54
N LEU A 167 0.90 -8.61 -3.55
CA LEU A 167 2.30 -8.99 -3.35
C LEU A 167 2.99 -8.03 -2.37
N HIS A 168 3.99 -8.49 -1.64
CA HIS A 168 4.83 -7.57 -0.88
C HIS A 168 5.89 -6.91 -1.76
N PHE A 169 6.59 -7.69 -2.60
CA PHE A 169 7.58 -7.16 -3.55
C PHE A 169 6.93 -6.73 -4.86
N PRO A 170 7.37 -5.60 -5.45
CA PRO A 170 6.94 -5.21 -6.80
C PRO A 170 7.38 -6.23 -7.84
N LEU A 171 6.61 -6.29 -8.93
CA LEU A 171 6.96 -7.10 -10.09
C LEU A 171 8.15 -6.49 -10.86
N HIS A 172 8.83 -7.31 -11.66
CA HIS A 172 9.95 -6.84 -12.47
C HIS A 172 9.49 -5.73 -13.42
N ARG A 173 10.28 -4.66 -13.51
CA ARG A 173 10.07 -3.56 -14.47
C ARG A 173 11.20 -3.56 -15.49
N ALA A 174 10.85 -3.50 -16.76
CA ALA A 174 11.84 -3.25 -17.81
C ALA A 174 12.52 -1.89 -17.57
N ALA A 175 13.81 -1.76 -17.92
CA ALA A 175 14.67 -0.62 -17.55
C ALA A 175 14.16 0.78 -17.95
N ASN A 176 13.19 0.89 -18.86
CA ASN A 176 12.58 2.16 -19.29
C ASN A 176 11.23 2.46 -18.61
N GLY A 177 10.77 1.59 -17.71
CA GLY A 177 9.46 1.65 -17.06
C GLY A 177 9.50 2.31 -15.68
N GLY A 178 10.11 3.49 -15.56
CA GLY A 178 10.08 4.27 -14.31
C GLY A 178 8.65 4.49 -13.80
N CYS A 179 8.48 4.65 -12.50
CA CYS A 179 7.20 5.08 -11.94
C CYS A 179 6.75 6.36 -12.62
N LYS A 180 5.46 6.47 -13.00
CA LYS A 180 4.90 7.75 -13.44
C LYS A 180 4.90 8.69 -12.25
N GLU A 181 6.01 9.38 -12.08
CA GLU A 181 6.24 10.32 -11.00
C GLU A 181 5.37 11.55 -11.27
N ARG A 182 4.15 11.55 -10.76
CA ARG A 182 3.31 12.76 -10.75
C ARG A 182 4.00 13.75 -9.82
N ASN A 183 4.74 14.70 -10.39
CA ASN A 183 5.21 15.98 -9.83
C ASN A 183 4.98 16.17 -8.31
N ILE A 184 5.64 15.37 -7.47
CA ILE A 184 5.92 15.74 -6.09
C ILE A 184 7.42 15.93 -6.05
N VAL A 185 7.82 17.20 -6.12
CA VAL A 185 9.20 17.64 -5.99
C VAL A 185 9.90 16.88 -4.87
N ARG A 186 10.85 16.02 -5.22
CA ARG A 186 12.10 15.77 -4.46
C ARG A 186 13.05 14.92 -5.31
N LYS A 187 13.83 15.63 -6.12
CA LYS A 187 15.18 15.24 -6.51
C LYS A 187 15.98 15.04 -5.21
N ALA A 188 16.07 13.80 -4.72
CA ALA A 188 17.24 13.44 -3.93
C ALA A 188 18.42 13.53 -4.89
N HIS A 189 19.36 14.45 -4.60
CA HIS A 189 20.61 14.55 -5.35
C HIS A 189 21.38 13.23 -5.18
N VAL A 190 21.18 12.28 -6.09
CA VAL A 190 22.17 11.24 -6.36
C VAL A 190 23.03 11.77 -7.49
N PRO A 191 24.34 12.01 -7.29
CA PRO A 191 25.23 12.40 -8.38
C PRO A 191 25.19 11.32 -9.45
N LEU A 192 24.79 11.72 -10.66
CA LEU A 192 24.82 10.90 -11.86
C LEU A 192 26.28 10.62 -12.22
N GLY A 193 26.75 9.40 -11.96
CA GLY A 193 28.04 8.94 -12.47
C GLY A 193 28.70 7.84 -11.66
N GLN A 194 28.18 6.61 -11.75
CA GLN A 194 28.99 5.39 -11.77
C GLN A 194 28.08 4.18 -12.04
N GLY A 195 27.91 3.90 -13.33
CA GLY A 195 27.44 2.60 -13.78
C GLY A 195 28.55 1.56 -13.65
N LEU A 196 28.12 0.34 -13.33
CA LEU A 196 28.90 -0.90 -13.23
C LEU A 196 29.91 -0.94 -12.07
N ASN A 197 29.83 -2.02 -11.29
CA ASN A 197 30.69 -2.43 -10.16
C ASN A 197 30.22 -1.99 -8.77
N ALA A 198 29.08 -2.52 -8.33
CA ALA A 198 28.74 -2.65 -6.90
C ALA A 198 28.53 -4.12 -6.54
N LEU A 199 29.48 -4.97 -6.97
CA LEU A 199 29.75 -6.26 -6.35
C LEU A 199 31.01 -6.03 -5.50
N GLU A 200 30.88 -6.34 -4.20
CA GLU A 200 31.92 -6.29 -3.17
C GLU A 200 32.21 -4.95 -2.46
N SER A 201 32.19 -5.07 -1.13
CA SER A 201 32.71 -4.16 -0.10
C SER A 201 31.80 -3.04 0.40
N SER A 202 31.21 -3.25 1.58
CA SER A 202 31.34 -2.26 2.66
C SER A 202 31.22 -2.93 4.02
N ARG A 203 32.39 -3.11 4.66
CA ARG A 203 32.53 -3.37 6.10
C ARG A 203 32.37 -2.05 6.84
N GLY A 204 31.43 -2.02 7.79
CA GLY A 204 31.49 -1.20 9.00
C GLY A 204 30.95 0.23 8.90
N PHE A 205 29.70 0.43 9.32
CA PHE A 205 29.30 1.41 10.35
C PHE A 205 27.88 1.05 10.85
N THR A 206 27.63 1.27 12.13
CA THR A 206 26.51 0.71 12.92
C THR A 206 25.14 1.28 12.56
N GLY A 207 24.18 0.39 12.25
CA GLY A 207 22.73 0.63 12.35
C GLY A 207 21.97 0.59 11.01
N ALA A 208 21.53 -0.62 10.63
CA ALA A 208 20.80 -0.95 9.39
C ALA A 208 21.64 -0.83 8.10
N GLY A 209 22.15 -1.96 7.61
CA GLY A 209 22.80 -2.03 6.31
C GLY A 209 21.86 -1.60 5.18
N SER A 210 22.45 -1.28 4.02
CA SER A 210 21.76 -0.94 2.77
C SER A 210 20.77 -2.06 2.39
N TYR A 211 19.56 -1.95 2.92
CA TYR A 211 18.42 -2.79 2.60
C TYR A 211 17.98 -2.42 1.19
N ASP A 212 18.04 -3.36 0.26
CA ASP A 212 17.76 -3.07 -1.15
C ASP A 212 16.25 -2.98 -1.38
N LEU A 213 15.74 -1.76 -1.16
CA LEU A 213 14.37 -1.35 -1.47
C LEU A 213 14.03 -1.49 -2.97
N LEU A 214 15.03 -1.76 -3.83
CA LEU A 214 14.86 -1.94 -5.28
C LEU A 214 14.65 -3.41 -5.67
N HIS A 215 14.64 -4.33 -4.71
CA HIS A 215 14.30 -5.72 -5.00
C HIS A 215 12.91 -5.82 -5.63
N THR A 216 12.86 -6.51 -6.76
CA THR A 216 11.65 -6.85 -7.49
C THR A 216 11.60 -8.35 -7.71
N ILE A 217 10.40 -8.89 -7.89
CA ILE A 217 10.23 -10.28 -8.28
C ILE A 217 10.98 -10.53 -9.60
N PRO A 218 11.76 -11.60 -9.73
CA PRO A 218 12.52 -11.89 -10.94
C PRO A 218 11.66 -11.89 -12.23
N PRO A 219 12.22 -11.53 -13.40
CA PRO A 219 11.47 -11.43 -14.65
C PRO A 219 10.72 -12.72 -15.02
N ASN A 220 11.35 -13.88 -14.82
CA ASN A 220 10.74 -15.18 -15.12
C ASN A 220 9.51 -15.48 -14.25
N ALA A 221 9.56 -15.14 -12.96
CA ALA A 221 8.42 -15.30 -12.06
C ALA A 221 7.32 -14.27 -12.36
N THR A 222 7.71 -13.04 -12.71
CA THR A 222 6.79 -11.98 -13.14
C THR A 222 6.02 -12.40 -14.39
N GLU A 223 6.72 -12.89 -15.42
CA GLU A 223 6.11 -13.36 -16.66
C GLU A 223 5.18 -14.56 -16.43
N TYR A 224 5.61 -15.52 -15.60
CA TYR A 224 4.78 -16.66 -15.21
C TYR A 224 3.46 -16.21 -14.55
N ILE A 225 3.51 -15.27 -13.61
CA ILE A 225 2.33 -14.71 -12.96
C ILE A 225 1.37 -14.07 -13.97
N PHE A 226 1.89 -13.24 -14.89
CA PHE A 226 1.07 -12.59 -15.90
C PHE A 226 0.41 -13.59 -16.85
N GLN A 227 1.15 -14.62 -17.28
CA GLN A 227 0.62 -15.66 -18.16
C GLN A 227 -0.42 -16.56 -17.47
N ALA A 228 -0.19 -16.87 -16.19
CA ALA A 228 -1.03 -17.78 -15.42
C ALA A 228 -2.33 -17.09 -14.96
N LEU A 229 -2.20 -15.95 -14.26
CA LEU A 229 -3.32 -15.27 -13.59
C LEU A 229 -3.97 -14.17 -14.42
N LYS A 230 -3.25 -13.56 -15.37
CA LYS A 230 -3.72 -12.37 -16.13
C LYS A 230 -4.43 -11.34 -15.23
N PRO A 231 -3.76 -10.89 -14.16
CA PRO A 231 -4.40 -10.11 -13.10
C PRO A 231 -4.99 -8.82 -13.64
N ARG A 232 -6.14 -8.40 -13.11
CA ARG A 232 -6.77 -7.14 -13.53
C ARG A 232 -6.05 -5.90 -13.01
N ILE A 233 -5.45 -6.03 -11.81
CA ILE A 233 -4.60 -5.02 -11.18
C ILE A 233 -3.70 -5.72 -10.16
N VAL A 234 -2.50 -5.18 -9.94
CA VAL A 234 -1.54 -5.66 -8.94
C VAL A 234 -1.36 -4.60 -7.86
N PHE A 235 -1.41 -5.00 -6.59
CA PHE A 235 -0.96 -4.16 -5.48
C PHE A 235 0.34 -4.74 -4.90
N SER A 236 1.37 -3.91 -4.83
CA SER A 236 2.68 -4.26 -4.27
C SER A 236 3.11 -3.32 -3.14
N ALA A 237 4.23 -3.57 -2.46
CA ALA A 237 4.78 -2.70 -1.43
C ALA A 237 6.33 -2.71 -1.45
N HIS A 238 7.00 -2.91 -0.31
CA HIS A 238 8.45 -2.98 -0.11
C HIS A 238 9.24 -1.68 -0.34
N THR A 239 9.00 -0.93 -1.43
CA THR A 239 9.78 0.27 -1.79
C THR A 239 9.58 1.45 -0.83
N HIS A 240 8.56 1.36 0.02
CA HIS A 240 8.03 2.41 0.89
C HIS A 240 7.44 3.63 0.16
N GLU A 241 7.43 3.65 -1.17
CA GLU A 241 7.01 4.78 -2.00
C GLU A 241 5.80 4.43 -2.85
N PHE A 242 4.93 5.42 -3.04
CA PHE A 242 3.79 5.28 -3.93
C PHE A 242 4.26 5.24 -5.38
N CYS A 243 3.79 4.26 -6.14
CA CYS A 243 4.05 4.18 -7.57
C CYS A 243 2.81 3.68 -8.31
N ASP A 244 2.48 4.33 -9.42
CA ASP A 244 1.49 3.86 -10.38
C ASP A 244 2.22 3.50 -11.68
N HIS A 245 2.32 2.21 -11.95
CA HIS A 245 3.04 1.66 -13.08
C HIS A 245 2.11 0.83 -13.96
N THR A 246 2.38 0.80 -15.26
CA THR A 246 1.69 -0.07 -16.20
C THR A 246 2.73 -0.93 -16.87
N HIS A 247 2.60 -2.25 -16.69
CA HIS A 247 3.47 -3.26 -17.27
C HIS A 247 3.28 -3.35 -18.78
N SER A 248 4.23 -3.99 -19.47
CA SER A 248 4.21 -4.15 -20.93
C SER A 248 3.01 -4.95 -21.45
N ASP A 249 2.40 -5.80 -20.61
CA ASP A 249 1.18 -6.56 -20.92
C ASP A 249 -0.12 -5.74 -20.72
N GLY A 250 0.01 -4.47 -20.34
CA GLY A 250 -1.11 -3.58 -20.03
C GLY A 250 -1.61 -3.65 -18.59
N THR A 251 -1.08 -4.56 -17.76
CA THR A 251 -1.50 -4.71 -16.36
C THR A 251 -1.04 -3.51 -15.54
N ARG A 252 -1.96 -2.89 -14.81
CA ARG A 252 -1.65 -1.79 -13.88
C ARG A 252 -1.17 -2.35 -12.54
N GLU A 253 -0.05 -1.84 -12.04
CA GLU A 253 0.50 -2.14 -10.72
C GLU A 253 0.56 -0.86 -9.88
N ILE A 254 0.03 -0.95 -8.66
CA ILE A 254 0.10 0.10 -7.64
C ILE A 254 1.02 -0.36 -6.52
N THR A 255 2.16 0.30 -6.36
CA THR A 255 3.01 0.12 -5.17
C THR A 255 2.48 1.00 -4.05
N VAL A 256 2.06 0.37 -2.96
CA VAL A 256 1.51 1.00 -1.78
C VAL A 256 2.67 1.52 -0.91
N PRO A 257 2.67 2.82 -0.52
CA PRO A 257 3.71 3.38 0.32
C PRO A 257 3.62 2.86 1.75
N ALA A 258 4.71 3.03 2.50
CA ALA A 258 4.71 2.69 3.91
C ALA A 258 3.82 3.66 4.72
N MET A 259 3.09 3.13 5.70
CA MET A 259 2.20 3.93 6.56
C MET A 259 2.91 4.52 7.80
N THR A 260 4.25 4.60 7.81
CA THR A 260 5.04 4.97 8.99
C THR A 260 6.16 5.95 8.68
N TRP A 261 6.35 6.96 9.56
CA TRP A 261 7.47 7.90 9.49
C TRP A 261 8.84 7.24 9.65
N LYS A 262 8.90 6.04 10.24
CA LYS A 262 10.14 5.28 10.36
C LYS A 262 10.70 4.82 9.02
N ALA A 263 9.85 4.70 8.01
CA ALA A 263 10.23 4.27 6.68
C ALA A 263 10.60 5.46 5.80
N ARG A 264 9.71 6.48 5.75
CA ARG A 264 9.90 7.72 4.99
C ARG A 264 9.18 8.88 5.65
N ASP A 265 9.62 10.10 5.31
CA ASP A 265 9.02 11.36 5.78
C ASP A 265 7.54 11.49 5.39
N ASP A 266 7.09 10.86 4.31
CA ASP A 266 5.78 11.02 3.68
C ASP A 266 4.94 9.73 3.65
N PRO A 267 4.43 9.27 4.81
CA PRO A 267 3.62 8.08 4.85
C PRO A 267 2.27 8.28 4.16
N GLY A 268 1.67 7.18 3.73
CA GLY A 268 0.39 7.23 3.05
C GLY A 268 -0.31 5.89 3.01
N PHE A 269 -1.47 5.88 2.37
CA PHE A 269 -2.23 4.66 2.08
C PHE A 269 -2.94 4.81 0.74
N VAL A 270 -3.40 3.69 0.20
CA VAL A 270 -4.14 3.62 -1.05
C VAL A 270 -5.58 3.22 -0.75
N PHE A 271 -6.52 3.84 -1.46
CA PHE A 271 -7.92 3.44 -1.49
C PHE A 271 -8.27 3.04 -2.92
N ALA A 272 -8.87 1.87 -3.08
CA ALA A 272 -9.29 1.34 -4.37
C ALA A 272 -10.79 1.06 -4.37
N THR A 273 -11.46 1.37 -5.47
CA THR A 273 -12.88 1.12 -5.66
C THR A 273 -13.07 0.26 -6.91
N PHE A 274 -13.73 -0.87 -6.72
CA PHE A 274 -14.12 -1.79 -7.78
C PHE A 274 -15.59 -1.52 -8.12
N ARG A 275 -15.89 -1.17 -9.38
CA ARG A 275 -17.28 -0.95 -9.80
C ARG A 275 -17.98 -2.27 -10.05
N SER A 276 -19.18 -2.45 -9.49
CA SER A 276 -20.02 -3.61 -9.79
C SER A 276 -20.36 -3.65 -11.29
N GLY A 277 -20.09 -4.78 -11.94
CA GLY A 277 -20.42 -5.03 -13.35
C GLY A 277 -19.37 -4.61 -14.39
N GLY A 278 -18.13 -4.29 -14.01
CA GLY A 278 -17.06 -4.05 -14.99
C GLY A 278 -15.63 -4.14 -14.44
N ASN A 279 -14.64 -4.21 -15.34
CA ASN A 279 -13.21 -4.34 -14.99
C ASN A 279 -12.56 -3.02 -14.53
N ALA A 280 -13.35 -1.95 -14.34
CA ALA A 280 -12.83 -0.63 -14.02
C ALA A 280 -12.48 -0.54 -12.53
N VAL A 281 -11.20 -0.29 -12.24
CA VAL A 281 -10.67 -0.07 -10.89
C VAL A 281 -10.20 1.37 -10.75
N SER A 282 -10.84 2.13 -9.87
CA SER A 282 -10.37 3.47 -9.52
C SER A 282 -9.46 3.40 -8.30
N VAL A 283 -8.34 4.12 -8.34
CA VAL A 283 -7.33 4.12 -7.28
C VAL A 283 -7.02 5.55 -6.88
N SER A 284 -7.08 5.81 -5.59
CA SER A 284 -6.75 7.08 -4.97
C SER A 284 -5.58 6.92 -3.99
N TYR A 285 -4.59 7.79 -4.11
CA TYR A 285 -3.48 7.87 -3.15
C TYR A 285 -3.77 8.94 -2.12
N CYS A 286 -3.75 8.57 -0.84
CA CYS A 286 -3.99 9.46 0.29
C CYS A 286 -2.70 9.64 1.10
N SER A 287 -2.14 10.84 1.04
CA SER A 287 -0.95 11.20 1.82
C SER A 287 -1.30 11.55 3.26
N LEU A 288 -0.40 11.22 4.20
CA LEU A 288 -0.47 11.65 5.59
C LEU A 288 0.50 12.83 5.82
N ALA A 289 0.35 13.49 6.98
CA ALA A 289 1.24 14.58 7.38
C ALA A 289 2.70 14.11 7.38
N ARG A 290 3.60 14.93 6.82
CA ARG A 290 5.03 14.65 6.82
C ARG A 290 5.66 14.84 8.19
N GLU A 291 6.59 13.97 8.58
CA GLU A 291 7.27 14.09 9.88
C GLU A 291 7.99 15.43 9.99
N SER A 292 8.73 15.80 8.94
CA SER A 292 9.46 17.06 8.85
C SER A 292 8.55 18.27 9.01
N HIS A 293 7.38 18.28 8.35
CA HIS A 293 6.42 19.37 8.49
C HIS A 293 5.86 19.47 9.90
N VAL A 294 5.56 18.33 10.54
CA VAL A 294 5.08 18.27 11.92
C VAL A 294 6.15 18.78 12.89
N LEU A 295 7.40 18.34 12.73
CA LEU A 295 8.53 18.80 13.56
C LEU A 295 8.83 20.29 13.35
N ILE A 296 8.77 20.79 12.12
CA ILE A 296 8.92 22.22 11.82
C ILE A 296 7.81 23.02 12.50
N ALA A 297 6.56 22.58 12.41
CA ALA A 297 5.44 23.25 13.08
C ALA A 297 5.64 23.30 14.61
N TYR A 298 6.03 22.19 15.24
CA TYR A 298 6.28 22.17 16.69
C TYR A 298 7.47 23.05 17.10
N THR A 299 8.55 23.08 16.32
CA THR A 299 9.70 23.94 16.62
C THR A 299 9.38 25.42 16.45
N LEU A 300 8.59 25.80 15.43
CA LEU A 300 8.08 27.17 15.26
C LEU A 300 7.16 27.58 16.41
N ILE A 301 6.23 26.71 16.83
CA ILE A 301 5.34 26.97 17.97
C ILE A 301 6.16 27.16 19.25
N LEU A 302 7.14 26.30 19.51
CA LEU A 302 8.01 26.41 20.69
C LEU A 302 8.80 27.74 20.67
N LEU A 303 9.34 28.13 19.52
CA LEU A 303 10.07 29.39 19.38
C LEU A 303 9.16 30.61 19.62
N LEU A 304 7.93 30.59 19.09
CA LEU A 304 6.94 31.64 19.35
C LEU A 304 6.58 31.72 20.85
N LEU A 305 6.42 30.58 21.52
CA LEU A 305 6.18 30.54 22.97
C LEU A 305 7.35 31.12 23.76
N LEU A 306 8.59 30.78 23.41
CA LEU A 306 9.78 31.32 24.08
C LEU A 306 9.91 32.83 23.89
N VAL A 307 9.69 33.33 22.67
CA VAL A 307 9.71 34.78 22.38
C VAL A 307 8.61 35.49 23.15
N SER A 308 7.39 34.94 23.18
CA SER A 308 6.29 35.49 23.97
C SER A 308 6.64 35.54 25.46
N CYS A 309 7.20 34.47 26.03
CA CYS A 309 7.63 34.43 27.44
C CYS A 309 8.73 35.46 27.74
N LEU A 310 9.72 35.63 26.87
CA LEU A 310 10.77 36.63 27.04
C LEU A 310 10.21 38.06 26.96
N TRP A 311 9.28 38.30 26.04
CA TRP A 311 8.59 39.59 25.92
C TRP A 311 7.75 39.89 27.17
N LEU A 312 7.13 38.87 27.77
CA LEU A 312 6.40 38.99 29.03
C LEU A 312 7.29 39.36 30.23
N VAL A 313 8.47 38.75 30.35
CA VAL A 313 9.44 39.10 31.41
C VAL A 313 9.94 40.54 31.25
N HIS A 314 10.18 40.97 30.00
CA HIS A 314 10.62 42.34 29.73
C HIS A 314 9.53 43.39 30.03
N THR A 315 8.26 43.09 29.73
CA THR A 315 7.13 44.03 29.91
C THR A 315 6.61 44.07 31.35
N THR A 316 6.65 42.96 32.09
CA THR A 316 6.28 42.92 33.52
C THR A 316 7.28 43.63 34.43
N GLY A 317 8.51 43.88 33.96
CA GLY A 317 9.46 44.81 34.57
C GLY A 317 9.02 46.29 34.50
N SER A 318 7.94 46.62 33.77
CA SER A 318 7.42 47.98 33.57
C SER A 318 5.88 48.03 33.78
N GLY A 319 5.42 47.87 35.03
CA GLY A 319 4.09 48.30 35.47
C GLY A 319 2.88 47.40 35.15
N TYR A 320 1.91 47.43 36.06
CA TYR A 320 0.77 46.51 36.28
C TYR A 320 -0.27 46.33 35.13
N HIS A 321 -0.03 46.79 33.91
CA HIS A 321 -1.00 46.63 32.80
C HIS A 321 -0.86 45.31 32.00
N GLY A 322 0.17 44.50 32.25
CA GLY A 322 0.43 43.27 31.48
C GLY A 322 -0.54 42.11 31.74
N ALA A 323 -1.20 42.04 32.90
CA ALA A 323 -1.95 40.85 33.31
C ALA A 323 -3.23 40.57 32.47
N LEU A 324 -3.93 41.60 32.00
CA LEU A 324 -5.19 41.43 31.26
C LEU A 324 -4.96 41.01 29.80
N PHE A 325 -3.90 41.53 29.17
CA PHE A 325 -3.45 41.11 27.84
C PHE A 325 -3.02 39.63 27.84
N ASN A 326 -2.41 39.17 28.92
CA ASN A 326 -1.92 37.80 29.08
C ASN A 326 -3.04 36.76 29.12
N MET A 327 -4.18 37.07 29.71
CA MET A 327 -5.30 36.13 29.77
C MET A 327 -5.92 35.94 28.37
N VAL A 328 -6.02 37.02 27.60
CA VAL A 328 -6.57 37.00 26.23
C VAL A 328 -5.61 36.30 25.28
N LEU A 329 -4.30 36.56 25.35
CA LEU A 329 -3.32 35.88 24.50
C LEU A 329 -3.24 34.38 24.84
N CYS A 330 -3.23 34.02 26.12
CA CYS A 330 -3.24 32.61 26.54
C CYS A 330 -4.52 31.89 26.11
N GLN A 331 -5.68 32.56 26.17
CA GLN A 331 -6.95 32.01 25.65
C GLN A 331 -6.97 31.89 24.14
N LEU A 332 -6.45 32.87 23.39
CA LEU A 332 -6.32 32.78 21.93
C LEU A 332 -5.31 31.69 21.51
N PHE A 333 -4.25 31.47 22.28
CA PHE A 333 -3.28 30.41 22.04
C PHE A 333 -3.81 29.01 22.40
N THR A 334 -4.55 28.85 23.50
CA THR A 334 -5.22 27.58 23.79
C THR A 334 -6.28 27.29 22.73
N LEU A 335 -7.03 28.29 22.27
CA LEU A 335 -7.92 28.18 21.11
C LEU A 335 -7.17 27.83 19.83
N SER A 336 -5.96 28.36 19.60
CA SER A 336 -5.15 28.05 18.42
C SER A 336 -4.53 26.64 18.47
N LEU A 337 -4.14 26.16 19.65
CA LEU A 337 -3.70 24.78 19.86
C LEU A 337 -4.86 23.80 19.72
N HIS A 338 -6.03 24.11 20.28
CA HIS A 338 -7.24 23.33 20.05
C HIS A 338 -7.68 23.39 18.58
N ALA A 339 -7.51 24.54 17.92
CA ALA A 339 -7.74 24.69 16.49
C ALA A 339 -6.69 23.93 15.67
N LEU A 340 -5.45 23.74 16.11
CA LEU A 340 -4.49 22.86 15.43
C LEU A 340 -4.86 21.39 15.63
N GLU A 341 -5.43 21.06 16.80
CA GLU A 341 -5.95 19.73 17.11
C GLU A 341 -7.30 19.44 16.41
N SER A 342 -8.03 20.49 16.03
CA SER A 342 -9.35 20.46 15.37
C SER A 342 -9.29 20.71 13.84
N ASN A 343 -8.33 21.50 13.34
CA ASN A 343 -8.05 21.76 11.91
C ASN A 343 -7.25 20.62 11.26
N GLN A 344 -7.73 19.39 11.46
CA GLN A 344 -7.75 18.39 10.39
C GLN A 344 -9.14 18.37 9.76
N HIS A 345 -9.67 19.57 9.51
CA HIS A 345 -10.92 19.85 8.81
C HIS A 345 -10.74 19.96 7.29
N LEU A 346 -9.58 19.55 6.75
CA LEU A 346 -9.54 19.25 5.30
C LEU A 346 -10.42 18.04 5.05
N SER A 347 -11.28 18.18 4.05
CA SER A 347 -12.10 17.10 3.55
C SER A 347 -11.19 15.92 3.17
N THR A 348 -11.62 14.70 3.46
CA THR A 348 -10.99 13.47 2.96
C THR A 348 -10.81 13.48 1.44
N SER A 349 -11.61 14.27 0.72
CA SER A 349 -11.49 14.51 -0.72
C SER A 349 -10.33 15.43 -1.16
N GLU A 350 -9.76 16.25 -0.27
CA GLU A 350 -8.67 17.20 -0.64
C GLU A 350 -7.27 16.58 -0.48
N LEU A 351 -7.11 15.59 0.40
CA LEU A 351 -5.82 14.92 0.66
C LEU A 351 -5.62 13.62 -0.14
N CYS A 352 -6.69 13.09 -0.72
CA CYS A 352 -6.64 11.93 -1.61
C CYS A 352 -6.64 12.43 -3.06
N SER A 353 -5.51 12.29 -3.73
CA SER A 353 -5.45 12.60 -5.16
C SER A 353 -6.09 11.45 -5.96
N GLY A 354 -7.28 11.69 -6.52
CA GLY A 354 -7.87 10.78 -7.50
C GLY A 354 -7.00 10.73 -8.76
N ILE A 355 -6.70 9.53 -9.26
CA ILE A 355 -5.92 9.35 -10.50
C ILE A 355 -6.83 9.48 -11.75
N ASP A 356 -8.15 9.35 -11.56
CA ASP A 356 -9.15 9.47 -12.63
C ASP A 356 -9.82 10.85 -12.56
N SER A 357 -9.28 11.82 -13.29
CA SER A 357 -9.98 13.08 -13.55
C SER A 357 -11.14 12.84 -14.52
N LEU A 358 -12.36 12.72 -14.01
CA LEU A 358 -13.57 13.03 -14.77
C LEU A 358 -14.29 14.20 -14.10
N LYS A 359 -14.38 15.28 -14.87
CA LYS A 359 -15.09 16.53 -14.56
C LYS A 359 -16.49 16.24 -13.99
N PRO A 360 -16.99 17.03 -13.03
CA PRO A 360 -18.42 17.06 -12.74
C PRO A 360 -19.12 17.66 -13.97
N GLY A 361 -19.61 16.79 -14.85
CA GLY A 361 -20.60 17.14 -15.86
C GLY A 361 -21.95 17.30 -15.15
N ASN A 362 -22.58 18.45 -15.38
CA ASN A 362 -23.88 18.87 -14.85
C ASN A 362 -24.89 17.72 -14.73
N PHE A 363 -25.31 17.43 -13.50
CA PHE A 363 -26.60 16.77 -13.28
C PHE A 363 -27.68 17.81 -13.61
N VAL A 364 -28.32 17.63 -14.77
CA VAL A 364 -29.60 18.26 -15.09
C VAL A 364 -30.65 17.50 -14.30
N ASP A 365 -31.36 18.22 -13.45
CA ASP A 365 -32.54 17.78 -12.75
C ASP A 365 -33.64 17.52 -13.80
N VAL A 366 -34.03 16.27 -13.97
CA VAL A 366 -35.28 15.88 -14.64
C VAL A 366 -35.98 14.93 -13.69
N GLY A 367 -36.73 15.52 -12.77
CA GLY A 367 -37.80 14.85 -12.06
C GLY A 367 -39.00 14.69 -13.00
N ASP A 368 -39.52 13.48 -13.00
CA ASP A 368 -40.74 13.03 -13.66
C ASP A 368 -41.98 13.85 -13.27
N GLU A 369 -42.82 14.14 -14.27
CA GLU A 369 -44.29 14.00 -14.19
C GLU A 369 -44.72 12.80 -15.03
#